data_AF-A0A661C0S3-F1
#
_entry.id   AF-A0A661C0S3-F1
#
_cell.length_a   1.000
_cell.length_b   1.000
_cell.length_c   1.000
_cell.angle_alpha   90.00
_cell.angle_beta   90.00
_cell.angle_gamma   90.00
#
_symmetry.space_group_name_H-M   'P 1'
#
loop_
_entity.id
_entity.type
_entity.pdbx_description
1 polymer ?
#
loop_
_entity_poly.entity_id
_entity_poly.type
_entity_poly.pdbx_seq_one_letter_code
_entity_poly.pdbx_strand_id
1 'polypeptide(L)'
;MVKYGELDQALASFIRTDKLDSIPVEYYRRVIKISIKANNDGKQWDMHQAAAVLLYFVFSDGLLAPNQLTTEGLKALDYAEIFLHETKMAADTAEDDERHSA
;
A
#
# COMPACT_ATOMS: atom_id res chain seq x y z
N MET A 1 1.65 -15.24 1.62
CA MET A 1 2.13 -14.49 2.80
C MET A 1 3.21 -13.53 2.33
N VAL A 2 3.03 -12.23 2.52
CA VAL A 2 3.96 -11.19 2.07
C VAL A 2 5.22 -11.19 2.95
N LYS A 3 6.41 -11.22 2.34
CA LYS A 3 7.70 -11.11 3.05
C LYS A 3 8.40 -9.79 2.71
N TYR A 4 9.13 -9.22 3.67
CA TYR A 4 9.84 -7.94 3.52
C TYR A 4 10.72 -7.89 2.25
N GLY A 5 11.58 -8.88 2.03
CA GLY A 5 12.48 -8.88 0.86
C GLY A 5 11.76 -9.07 -0.48
N GLU A 6 10.61 -9.75 -0.51
CA GLU A 6 9.79 -9.89 -1.72
C GLU A 6 9.06 -8.59 -2.05
N LEU A 7 8.76 -7.79 -1.03
CA LEU A 7 8.10 -6.48 -1.18
C LEU A 7 9.06 -5.42 -1.76
N ASP A 8 10.32 -5.41 -1.32
CA ASP A 8 11.35 -4.52 -1.89
C ASP A 8 11.61 -4.83 -3.37
N GLN A 9 11.64 -6.11 -3.72
CA GLN A 9 11.81 -6.54 -5.11
C GLN A 9 10.62 -6.11 -5.98
N ALA A 10 9.40 -6.23 -5.47
CA ALA A 10 8.21 -5.76 -6.18
C ALA A 10 8.19 -4.23 -6.31
N LEU A 11 8.57 -3.50 -5.25
CA LEU A 11 8.66 -2.04 -5.26
C LEU A 11 9.67 -1.53 -6.30
N ALA A 12 10.79 -2.25 -6.48
CA ALA A 12 11.80 -1.92 -7.47
C ALA A 12 11.25 -1.83 -8.91
N SER A 13 10.15 -2.53 -9.22
CA SER A 13 9.50 -2.46 -10.55
C SER A 13 8.78 -1.12 -10.82
N PHE A 14 8.49 -0.35 -9.77
CA PHE A 14 7.75 0.92 -9.84
C PHE A 14 8.64 2.16 -9.86
N ILE A 15 9.94 1.99 -9.59
CA ILE A 15 10.90 3.09 -9.44
C ILE A 15 11.98 3.01 -10.53
N ARG A 16 12.52 4.17 -10.89
CA ARG A 16 13.65 4.30 -11.84
C ARG A 16 15.02 4.36 -11.16
N THR A 17 15.04 4.43 -9.84
CA THR A 17 16.26 4.63 -9.04
C THR A 17 16.66 3.35 -8.34
N ASP A 18 17.96 3.05 -8.36
CA ASP A 18 18.55 1.93 -7.63
C ASP A 18 18.67 2.21 -6.13
N LYS A 19 18.47 3.47 -5.71
CA LYS A 19 18.49 3.90 -4.31
C LYS A 19 17.16 4.56 -3.96
N LEU A 20 16.35 3.84 -3.20
CA LEU A 20 15.44 4.44 -2.25
C LEU A 20 16.23 4.71 -0.97
N ASP A 21 16.03 5.89 -0.38
CA ASP A 21 16.43 6.11 1.00
C ASP A 21 15.77 5.04 1.89
N SER A 22 16.41 4.74 3.03
CA SER A 22 15.95 3.69 3.95
C SER A 22 14.47 3.86 4.27
N ILE A 23 13.61 3.05 3.64
CA ILE A 23 12.17 3.08 3.85
C ILE A 23 11.91 2.73 5.33
N PRO A 24 11.14 3.55 6.07
CA PRO A 24 10.79 3.27 7.45
C PRO A 24 10.13 1.89 7.61
N VAL A 25 10.60 1.09 8.57
CA VAL A 25 10.08 -0.27 8.84
C VAL A 25 8.58 -0.26 9.17
N GLU A 26 8.09 0.86 9.70
CA GLU A 26 6.69 1.12 10.02
C GLU A 26 5.78 1.03 8.78
N TYR A 27 6.25 1.43 7.60
CA TYR A 27 5.43 1.33 6.37
C TYR A 27 5.24 -0.11 5.95
N TYR A 28 6.30 -0.93 5.99
CA TYR A 28 6.19 -2.36 5.73
C TYR A 28 5.22 -3.03 6.72
N ARG A 29 5.31 -2.68 8.01
CA ARG A 29 4.37 -3.19 9.03
C ARG A 29 2.91 -2.82 8.70
N ARG A 30 2.66 -1.59 8.25
CA ARG A 30 1.31 -1.16 7.82
C ARG A 30 0.83 -1.93 6.61
N VAL A 31 1.67 -2.08 5.58
CA VAL A 31 1.34 -2.84 4.36
C VAL A 31 1.02 -4.30 4.67
N ILE A 32 1.80 -4.94 5.56
CA ILE A 32 1.55 -6.32 5.99
C ILE A 32 0.19 -6.42 6.70
N LYS A 33 -0.14 -5.48 7.60
CA LYS A 33 -1.45 -5.45 8.27
C LYS A 33 -2.61 -5.30 7.28
N ILE A 34 -2.47 -4.39 6.31
CA ILE A 34 -3.46 -4.20 5.23
C ILE A 34 -3.62 -5.48 4.42
N SER A 35 -2.51 -6.11 4.06
CA SER A 35 -2.49 -7.37 3.29
C SER A 35 -3.19 -8.50 4.06
N ILE A 36 -2.97 -8.62 5.37
CA ILE A 36 -3.65 -9.62 6.22
C ILE A 36 -5.15 -9.33 6.27
N LYS A 37 -5.55 -8.07 6.51
CA LYS A 37 -6.96 -7.68 6.55
C LYS A 37 -7.65 -7.98 5.22
N ALA A 38 -7.07 -7.55 4.09
CA ALA A 38 -7.63 -7.79 2.77
C ALA A 38 -7.81 -9.29 2.46
N ASN A 39 -6.83 -10.12 2.80
CA ASN A 39 -6.94 -11.57 2.63
C ASN A 39 -8.04 -12.18 3.52
N ASN A 40 -8.19 -11.71 4.76
CA ASN A 40 -9.27 -12.15 5.66
C ASN A 40 -10.65 -11.74 5.14
N ASP A 41 -10.74 -10.58 4.48
CA ASP A 41 -11.97 -10.08 3.83
C ASP A 41 -12.26 -10.81 2.49
N GLY A 42 -11.49 -11.85 2.16
CA GLY A 42 -11.66 -12.64 0.93
C GLY A 42 -11.18 -11.94 -0.35
N LYS A 43 -10.52 -10.78 -0.23
CA LYS A 43 -9.89 -10.10 -1.38
C LYS A 43 -8.63 -10.87 -1.75
N GLN A 44 -8.47 -11.20 -3.04
CA GLN A 44 -7.22 -11.76 -3.54
C GLN A 44 -6.15 -10.68 -3.52
N TRP A 45 -5.33 -10.67 -2.46
CA TRP A 45 -4.30 -9.67 -2.26
C TRP A 45 -2.94 -10.18 -2.69
N ASP A 46 -2.35 -9.58 -3.71
CA ASP A 46 -1.04 -9.96 -4.26
C ASP A 46 0.11 -9.04 -3.83
N MET A 47 1.33 -9.43 -4.22
CA MET A 47 2.55 -8.71 -3.87
C MET A 47 2.65 -7.34 -4.57
N HIS A 48 2.10 -7.21 -5.79
CA HIS A 48 2.13 -5.96 -6.54
C HIS A 48 1.20 -4.92 -5.88
N GLN A 49 0.03 -5.34 -5.41
CA GLN A 49 -0.89 -4.50 -4.66
C GLN A 49 -0.27 -4.05 -3.33
N ALA A 50 0.41 -4.97 -2.63
CA ALA A 50 1.14 -4.62 -1.41
C ALA A 50 2.27 -3.60 -1.68
N ALA A 51 3.03 -3.79 -2.77
CA ALA A 51 4.08 -2.86 -3.19
C ALA A 51 3.54 -1.50 -3.65
N ALA A 52 2.37 -1.46 -4.28
CA ALA A 52 1.69 -0.22 -4.65
C ALA A 52 1.31 0.61 -3.41
N VAL A 53 0.78 -0.05 -2.37
CA VAL A 53 0.48 0.62 -1.09
C VAL A 53 1.77 1.11 -0.40
N LEU A 54 2.85 0.33 -0.45
CA LEU A 54 4.14 0.80 0.07
C LEU A 54 4.64 2.03 -0.68
N LEU A 55 4.56 2.00 -2.02
CA LEU A 55 4.95 3.11 -2.89
C LEU A 55 4.18 4.38 -2.53
N TYR A 56 2.87 4.27 -2.29
CA TYR A 56 2.04 5.40 -1.87
C TYR A 56 2.53 6.01 -0.55
N PHE A 57 2.82 5.23 0.49
CA PHE A 57 3.33 5.78 1.75
C PHE A 57 4.66 6.51 1.59
N VAL A 58 5.59 5.94 0.84
CA VAL A 58 6.90 6.55 0.57
C VAL A 58 6.74 7.84 -0.23
N PHE A 59 5.86 7.85 -1.22
CA PHE A 59 5.57 9.02 -2.05
C PHE A 59 4.87 10.13 -1.27
N SER A 60 3.83 9.81 -0.49
CA SER A 60 3.07 10.78 0.31
C SER A 60 3.93 11.48 1.36
N ASP A 61 4.93 10.79 1.91
CA ASP A 61 5.85 11.36 2.90
C ASP A 61 7.05 12.06 2.25
N GLY A 62 7.07 12.20 0.91
CA GLY A 62 8.07 12.95 0.16
C GLY A 62 9.43 12.24 0.02
N LEU A 63 9.51 10.96 0.38
CA LEU A 63 10.73 10.14 0.25
C LEU A 63 10.97 9.70 -1.20
N LEU A 64 10.01 9.94 -2.09
CA LEU A 64 10.12 9.65 -3.51
C LEU A 64 9.45 10.75 -4.33
N ALA A 65 10.18 11.29 -5.31
CA ALA A 65 9.68 12.32 -6.22
C ALA A 65 9.03 11.71 -7.48
N PRO A 66 8.08 12.41 -8.13
CA PRO A 66 7.39 11.90 -9.32
C PRO A 66 8.32 11.48 -10.47
N ASN A 67 9.44 12.19 -10.66
CA ASN A 67 10.42 11.88 -11.71
C ASN A 67 11.22 10.59 -11.43
N GLN A 68 11.18 10.06 -10.21
CA GLN A 68 11.80 8.80 -9.82
C GLN A 68 10.89 7.59 -10.07
N LEU A 69 9.65 7.80 -10.53
CA LEU A 69 8.66 6.75 -10.79
C LEU A 69 8.63 6.31 -12.25
N THR A 70 8.44 5.01 -12.47
CA THR A 70 8.08 4.49 -13.80
C THR A 70 6.63 4.87 -14.13
N THR A 71 6.22 4.68 -15.39
CA THR A 71 4.80 4.85 -15.77
C THR A 71 3.90 3.90 -14.98
N GLU A 72 4.36 2.67 -14.72
CA GLU A 72 3.63 1.72 -13.88
C GLU A 72 3.64 2.15 -12.40
N GLY A 73 4.70 2.78 -11.92
CA GLY A 73 4.73 3.38 -10.59
C GLY A 73 3.69 4.48 -10.40
N LEU A 74 3.48 5.34 -11.41
CA LEU A 74 2.42 6.35 -11.35
C LEU A 74 1.02 5.72 -11.29
N LYS A 75 0.74 4.69 -12.11
CA LYS A 75 -0.53 3.95 -12.03
C LYS A 75 -0.72 3.23 -10.71
N ALA A 76 0.38 2.72 -10.12
CA ALA A 76 0.35 2.07 -8.82
C ALA A 76 -0.01 3.06 -7.70
N LEU A 77 0.41 4.33 -7.80
CA LEU A 77 -0.04 5.39 -6.88
C LEU A 77 -1.55 5.62 -6.97
N ASP A 78 -2.09 5.78 -8.18
CA ASP A 78 -3.53 5.98 -8.39
C ASP A 78 -4.34 4.81 -7.81
N TYR A 79 -3.89 3.58 -8.09
CA TYR A 79 -4.50 2.37 -7.54
C TYR A 79 -4.47 2.36 -6.00
N ALA A 80 -3.31 2.63 -5.41
CA ALA A 80 -3.14 2.59 -3.96
C ALA A 80 -3.97 3.67 -3.25
N GLU A 81 -4.05 4.87 -3.82
CA GLU A 81 -4.87 5.96 -3.29
C GLU A 81 -6.37 5.57 -3.26
N ILE A 82 -6.89 5.08 -4.39
CA ILE A 82 -8.28 4.62 -4.50
C ILE A 82 -8.55 3.51 -3.48
N PHE A 83 -7.69 2.50 -3.46
CA PHE A 83 -7.84 1.36 -2.56
C PHE A 83 -7.85 1.78 -1.08
N LEU A 84 -6.92 2.65 -0.66
CA LEU A 84 -6.82 3.13 0.71
C LEU A 84 -8.03 3.99 1.09
N HIS A 85 -8.51 4.82 0.17
CA HIS A 85 -9.71 5.62 0.38
C HIS A 85 -10.95 4.74 0.55
N GLU A 86 -11.17 3.77 -0.34
CA GLU A 86 -12.28 2.81 -0.23
C GLU A 86 -12.20 1.97 1.05
N THR A 87 -11.01 1.54 1.44
CA THR A 87 -10.80 0.75 2.67
C THR A 87 -11.08 1.58 3.92
N LYS A 88 -10.75 2.88 3.90
CA LYS A 88 -11.08 3.81 4.98
C LYS A 88 -12.59 4.03 5.08
N MET A 89 -13.26 4.30 3.96
CA MET A 89 -14.73 4.46 3.93
C MET A 89 -15.46 3.19 4.41
N ALA A 90 -14.96 2.01 4.06
CA ALA A 90 -15.51 0.75 4.54
C ALA A 90 -15.31 0.54 6.05
N ALA A 91 -14.20 1.02 6.62
CA ALA A 91 -13.97 0.99 8.07
C ALA A 91 -14.88 1.97 8.81
N ASP A 92 -15.03 3.19 8.29
CA ASP A 92 -15.89 4.22 8.89
C ASP A 92 -17.37 3.78 8.87
N THR A 93 -17.82 3.10 7.80
CA THR A 93 -19.19 2.57 7.71
C THR A 93 -19.43 1.40 8.67
N ALA A 94 -18.43 0.52 8.87
CA ALA A 94 -18.56 -0.60 9.80
C ALA A 94 -18.62 -0.17 11.27
N GLU A 95 -17.92 0.91 11.64
CA GLU A 95 -18.01 1.49 13.00
C GLU A 95 -19.37 2.17 13.25
N ASP A 96 -20.02 2.72 12.22
CA ASP A 96 -21.35 3.32 12.33
C ASP A 96 -22.47 2.28 12.48
N ASP A 97 -22.35 1.11 11.82
CA ASP A 97 -23.29 -0.01 11.93
C ASP A 97 -23.22 -0.71 13.30
N GLU A 98 -22.03 -0.82 13.91
CA GLU A 98 -21.86 -1.37 15.27
C GLU A 98 -22.45 -0.44 16.34
N ARG A 99 -22.47 0.88 16.12
CA ARG A 99 -23.04 1.87 17.06
C ARG A 99 -24.57 1.96 17.00
N HIS A 100 -25.20 1.60 15.88
CA HIS A 100 -26.66 1.59 15.74
C HIS A 100 -27.31 0.26 16.12
N SER A 101 -26.51 -0.78 16.36
CA SER A 101 -26.99 -2.13 16.71
C SER A 101 -26.84 -2.47 18.20
N ALA A 102 -26.40 -1.52 19.04
CA ALA A 102 -26.21 -1.66 20.49
C ALA A 102 -27.24 -0.82 21.27
#